data_AF-A0A1Q8FLK0-F1
#
_entry.id   AF-A0A1Q8FLK0-F1
#
_cell.length_a   1.000
_cell.length_b   1.000
_cell.length_c   1.000
_cell.angle_alpha   90.00
_cell.angle_beta   90.00
_cell.angle_gamma   90.00
#
_symmetry.space_group_name_H-M   'P 1'
#
loop_
_entity.id
_entity.type
_entity.pdbx_description
1 polymer ?
#
loop_
_entity_poly.entity_id
_entity_poly.type
_entity_poly.pdbx_seq_one_letter_code
_entity_poly.pdbx_strand_id
1 'polypeptide(L)'
;MTPARWAFVATLVLTLATLAFPLALFGAPPDLGSAPMAEGFKTPILALEFAEDVGDIAFLQGEGAAALRAWLVEVQFLDWFFPVAYAGMAAVFFLGMALRGRFLAAVGVGLALATIPADWQENATINGILAEIENPLCSSDIEPADGRDDVVLRDCLPRGYFDEASTEVELVSYAFDSFLPVRVEMLRIDTWIKWGLIAAYAAWLAAMLWMDRRRILAIPAAVGALSIAATWISGSNGHVAELMGILLIPMMLTFPIAAVMYLRDKPAKTGTPQGEDAA
;
A
#
# COMPACT_ATOMS: atom_id res chain seq x y z
N MET A 1 7.39 -34.58 1.27
CA MET A 1 6.27 -33.65 0.95
C MET A 1 6.46 -33.15 -0.48
N THR A 2 5.39 -32.99 -1.27
CA THR A 2 5.54 -32.44 -2.64
C THR A 2 5.81 -30.94 -2.60
N PRO A 3 6.45 -30.34 -3.64
CA PRO A 3 6.72 -28.90 -3.68
C PRO A 3 5.47 -28.04 -3.44
N ALA A 4 4.33 -28.42 -4.01
CA ALA A 4 3.06 -27.73 -3.79
C ALA A 4 2.63 -27.70 -2.31
N ARG A 5 2.88 -28.79 -1.56
CA ARG A 5 2.53 -28.82 -0.12
C ARG A 5 3.42 -27.89 0.69
N TRP A 6 4.71 -27.80 0.35
CA TRP A 6 5.60 -26.83 0.97
C TRP A 6 5.18 -25.38 0.70
N ALA A 7 4.72 -25.08 -0.52
CA ALA A 7 4.19 -23.76 -0.85
C ALA A 7 2.98 -23.37 0.02
N PHE A 8 2.03 -24.30 0.23
CA PHE A 8 0.89 -24.05 1.13
C PHE A 8 1.30 -23.96 2.61
N VAL A 9 2.30 -24.73 3.06
CA VAL A 9 2.86 -24.55 4.42
C VAL A 9 3.51 -23.18 4.56
N ALA A 10 4.24 -22.72 3.55
CA ALA A 10 4.81 -21.38 3.52
C ALA A 10 3.72 -20.29 3.55
N THR A 11 2.58 -20.48 2.88
CA THR A 11 1.41 -19.58 3.02
C THR A 11 1.01 -19.42 4.48
N LEU A 12 0.95 -20.52 5.24
CA LEU A 12 0.55 -20.49 6.65
C LEU A 12 1.60 -19.79 7.52
N VAL A 13 2.89 -20.03 7.26
CA VAL A 13 3.98 -19.33 7.97
C VAL A 13 3.93 -17.82 7.71
N LEU A 14 3.76 -17.43 6.44
CA LEU A 14 3.66 -16.02 6.08
C LEU A 14 2.36 -15.38 6.60
N THR A 15 1.28 -16.15 6.73
CA THR A 15 0.07 -15.69 7.43
C THR A 15 0.38 -15.30 8.88
N LEU A 16 1.13 -16.14 9.61
CA LEU A 16 1.51 -15.83 10.98
C LEU A 16 2.38 -14.58 11.05
N ALA A 17 3.30 -14.41 10.09
CA ALA A 17 4.07 -13.16 9.97
C ALA A 17 3.14 -11.96 9.74
N THR A 18 2.25 -12.02 8.74
CA THR A 18 1.28 -10.97 8.43
C THR A 18 0.39 -10.60 9.62
N LEU A 19 -0.03 -11.57 10.44
CA LEU A 19 -0.83 -11.29 11.63
C LEU A 19 0.01 -10.72 12.78
N ALA A 20 1.29 -11.08 12.87
CA ALA A 20 2.18 -10.59 13.92
C ALA A 20 2.49 -9.09 13.77
N PHE A 21 2.61 -8.58 12.54
CA PHE A 21 2.90 -7.15 12.31
C PHE A 21 1.85 -6.22 12.97
N PRO A 22 0.54 -6.35 12.70
CA PRO A 22 -0.47 -5.52 13.35
C PRO A 22 -0.65 -5.76 14.84
N LEU A 23 -0.52 -7.02 15.29
CA LEU A 23 -0.82 -7.35 16.69
C LEU A 23 0.33 -7.08 17.65
N ALA A 24 1.58 -7.18 17.18
CA ALA A 24 2.76 -7.06 18.03
C ALA A 24 3.57 -5.79 17.78
N LEU A 25 3.47 -5.17 16.59
CA LEU A 25 4.43 -4.15 16.16
C LEU A 25 3.81 -2.78 15.88
N PHE A 26 2.54 -2.65 15.47
CA PHE A 26 1.99 -1.33 15.11
C PHE A 26 1.50 -0.45 16.27
N GLY A 27 1.45 -0.96 17.51
CA GLY A 27 1.01 -0.17 18.67
C GLY A 27 -0.39 0.45 18.48
N ALA A 28 -0.78 1.35 19.39
CA ALA A 28 -1.88 2.27 19.12
C ALA A 28 -1.28 3.62 18.68
N PRO A 29 -1.87 4.31 17.69
CA PRO A 29 -1.41 5.65 17.35
C PRO A 29 -1.47 6.55 18.59
N PRO A 30 -0.52 7.47 18.76
CA PRO A 30 -0.60 8.46 19.83
C PRO A 30 -1.90 9.26 19.70
N ASP A 31 -2.36 9.86 20.80
CA ASP A 31 -3.48 10.80 20.74
C ASP A 31 -3.18 11.84 19.66
N LEU A 32 -4.05 11.93 18.65
CA LEU A 32 -3.79 12.61 17.38
C LEU A 32 -3.67 14.13 17.53
N GLY A 33 -3.78 14.65 18.75
CA GLY A 33 -3.85 16.09 18.98
C GLY A 33 -5.05 16.70 18.23
N SER A 34 -5.17 18.02 18.29
CA SER A 34 -6.34 18.73 17.80
C SER A 34 -6.43 18.89 16.27
N ALA A 35 -5.61 18.20 15.47
CA ALA A 35 -5.60 18.37 14.03
C ALA A 35 -6.51 17.31 13.36
N PRO A 36 -7.73 17.68 12.93
CA PRO A 36 -8.64 16.72 12.32
C PRO A 36 -8.07 16.25 10.97
N MET A 37 -8.06 14.93 10.76
CA MET A 37 -7.87 14.34 9.43
C MET A 37 -9.05 14.73 8.52
N ALA A 38 -8.87 14.56 7.21
CA ALA A 38 -9.95 14.71 6.24
C ALA A 38 -11.20 13.86 6.62
N GLU A 39 -12.37 14.32 6.20
CA GLU A 39 -13.65 13.76 6.65
C GLU A 39 -13.73 12.24 6.40
N GLY A 40 -14.06 11.52 7.46
CA GLY A 40 -14.34 10.08 7.42
C GLY A 40 -13.16 9.17 7.73
N PHE A 41 -11.92 9.68 7.73
CA PHE A 41 -10.75 8.93 8.18
C PHE A 41 -10.70 8.80 9.70
N LYS A 42 -10.21 7.66 10.16
CA LYS A 42 -9.93 7.33 11.57
C LYS A 42 -8.51 6.85 11.76
N THR A 43 -7.92 6.31 10.70
CA THR A 43 -6.58 5.74 10.70
C THR A 43 -5.62 6.69 9.99
N PRO A 44 -4.59 7.23 10.68
CA PRO A 44 -3.67 8.21 10.09
C PRO A 44 -2.93 7.72 8.85
N ILE A 45 -2.56 6.43 8.82
CA ILE A 45 -1.88 5.87 7.64
C ILE A 45 -2.81 5.83 6.42
N LEU A 46 -4.10 5.49 6.59
CA LEU A 46 -5.06 5.53 5.49
C LEU A 46 -5.31 6.96 5.03
N ALA A 47 -5.43 7.92 5.96
CA ALA A 47 -5.58 9.34 5.61
C ALA A 47 -4.38 9.86 4.79
N LEU A 48 -3.17 9.42 5.12
CA LEU A 48 -1.97 9.77 4.39
C LEU A 48 -1.91 9.08 3.02
N GLU A 49 -2.10 7.76 2.95
CA GLU A 49 -2.09 7.00 1.68
C GLU A 49 -3.07 7.56 0.66
N PHE A 50 -4.25 7.99 1.12
CA PHE A 50 -5.35 8.46 0.28
C PHE A 50 -5.44 9.99 0.16
N ALA A 51 -4.39 10.73 0.53
CA ALA A 51 -4.34 12.17 0.32
C ALA A 51 -4.44 12.52 -1.18
N GLU A 52 -5.36 13.42 -1.54
CA GLU A 52 -5.53 13.91 -2.90
C GLU A 52 -4.81 15.25 -3.12
N ASP A 53 -4.66 16.03 -2.07
CA ASP A 53 -3.90 17.29 -2.09
C ASP A 53 -3.14 17.57 -0.77
N VAL A 54 -2.39 18.67 -0.75
CA VAL A 54 -1.58 19.07 0.42
C VAL A 54 -2.44 19.42 1.63
N GLY A 55 -3.69 19.84 1.42
CA GLY A 55 -4.65 20.11 2.48
C GLY A 55 -5.02 18.85 3.26
N ASP A 56 -5.08 17.69 2.59
CA ASP A 56 -5.40 16.40 3.24
C ASP A 56 -4.32 15.95 4.24
N ILE A 57 -3.07 16.40 4.07
CA ILE A 57 -1.96 16.10 4.99
C ILE A 57 -1.73 17.21 6.03
N ALA A 58 -2.61 18.21 6.13
CA ALA A 58 -2.48 19.30 7.10
C ALA A 58 -2.44 18.80 8.56
N PHE A 59 -3.05 17.65 8.84
CA PHE A 59 -3.02 17.02 10.17
C PHE A 59 -1.63 16.56 10.62
N LEU A 60 -0.67 16.47 9.68
CA LEU A 60 0.73 16.15 9.97
C LEU A 60 1.58 17.39 10.25
N GLN A 61 1.05 18.61 10.09
CA GLN A 61 1.82 19.85 10.19
C GLN A 61 1.86 20.41 11.62
N GLY A 62 2.90 21.20 11.91
CA GLY A 62 3.07 21.91 13.18
C GLY A 62 3.64 21.05 14.31
N GLU A 63 4.00 21.71 15.43
CA GLU A 63 4.61 21.06 16.59
C GLU A 63 3.68 20.04 17.26
N GLY A 64 2.36 20.29 17.25
CA GLY A 64 1.35 19.39 17.83
C GLY A 64 1.28 18.01 17.17
N ALA A 65 1.71 17.89 15.90
CA ALA A 65 1.72 16.64 15.15
C ALA A 65 3.06 15.89 15.21
N ALA A 66 4.07 16.39 15.94
CA ALA A 66 5.40 15.78 15.99
C ALA A 66 5.40 14.32 16.48
N ALA A 67 4.61 14.03 17.51
CA ALA A 67 4.46 12.65 18.02
C ALA A 67 3.82 11.72 16.99
N LEU A 68 2.84 12.21 16.23
CA LEU A 68 2.18 11.46 15.16
C LEU A 68 3.14 11.18 14.00
N ARG A 69 3.92 12.18 13.58
CA ARG A 69 4.96 12.01 12.54
C ARG A 69 6.00 10.98 12.98
N ALA A 70 6.51 11.07 14.21
CA ALA A 70 7.46 10.11 14.75
C ALA A 70 6.89 8.67 14.77
N TRP A 71 5.62 8.52 15.17
CA TRP A 71 4.93 7.23 15.11
C TRP A 71 4.78 6.73 13.67
N LEU A 72 4.40 7.58 12.71
CA LEU A 72 4.31 7.20 11.30
C LEU A 72 5.66 6.75 10.72
N VAL A 73 6.76 7.39 11.09
CA VAL A 73 8.11 6.96 10.68
C VAL A 73 8.42 5.56 11.22
N GLU A 74 8.04 5.25 12.46
CA GLU A 74 8.22 3.91 13.04
C GLU A 74 7.35 2.85 12.35
N VAL A 75 6.08 3.18 12.08
CA VAL A 75 5.16 2.33 11.32
C VAL A 75 5.72 2.06 9.92
N GLN A 76 6.19 3.09 9.23
CA GLN A 76 6.77 3.00 7.89
C GLN A 76 8.06 2.15 7.87
N PHE A 77 8.85 2.15 8.94
CA PHE A 77 9.98 1.24 9.05
C PHE A 77 9.55 -0.23 9.04
N LEU A 78 8.45 -0.56 9.72
CA LEU A 78 7.88 -1.91 9.73
C LEU A 78 7.25 -2.28 8.37
N ASP A 79 6.66 -1.30 7.68
CA ASP A 79 6.08 -1.46 6.34
C ASP A 79 7.12 -1.76 5.25
N TRP A 80 8.42 -1.67 5.52
CA TRP A 80 9.43 -2.25 4.62
C TRP A 80 9.37 -3.78 4.55
N PHE A 81 8.91 -4.43 5.60
CA PHE A 81 8.89 -5.90 5.70
C PHE A 81 7.49 -6.49 5.53
N PHE A 82 6.46 -5.71 5.86
CA PHE A 82 5.08 -6.15 5.81
C PHE A 82 4.62 -6.64 4.41
N PRO A 83 5.02 -6.01 3.28
CA PRO A 83 4.67 -6.46 1.93
C PRO A 83 5.24 -7.82 1.58
N VAL A 84 6.43 -8.12 2.09
CA VAL A 84 7.04 -9.44 1.94
C VAL A 84 6.19 -10.51 2.65
N ALA A 85 5.59 -10.16 3.80
CA ALA A 85 4.71 -11.07 4.51
C ALA A 85 3.37 -11.27 3.78
N TYR A 86 2.60 -10.20 3.54
CA TYR A 86 1.24 -10.34 3.00
C TYR A 86 1.22 -10.71 1.51
N ALA A 87 2.05 -10.07 0.69
CA ALA A 87 2.09 -10.35 -0.74
C ALA A 87 2.88 -11.62 -1.02
N GLY A 88 3.92 -11.91 -0.22
CA GLY A 88 4.58 -13.21 -0.24
C GLY A 88 3.64 -14.36 0.09
N MET A 89 2.74 -14.21 1.08
CA MET A 89 1.70 -15.18 1.41
C MET A 89 0.83 -15.49 0.18
N ALA A 90 0.36 -14.46 -0.52
CA ALA A 90 -0.42 -14.61 -1.74
C ALA A 90 0.39 -15.29 -2.86
N ALA A 91 1.63 -14.85 -3.09
CA ALA A 91 2.51 -15.39 -4.12
C ALA A 91 2.77 -16.89 -3.91
N VAL A 92 3.11 -17.32 -2.69
CA VAL A 92 3.37 -18.76 -2.42
C VAL A 92 2.09 -19.59 -2.45
N PHE A 93 0.94 -19.01 -2.10
CA PHE A 93 -0.35 -19.69 -2.27
C PHE A 93 -0.65 -19.97 -3.75
N PHE A 94 -0.54 -18.96 -4.61
CA PHE A 94 -0.70 -19.10 -6.06
C PHE A 94 0.33 -20.07 -6.67
N LEU A 95 1.58 -20.03 -6.19
CA LEU A 95 2.61 -20.99 -6.57
C LEU A 95 2.19 -22.43 -6.22
N GLY A 96 1.62 -22.64 -5.03
CA GLY A 96 1.07 -23.93 -4.61
C GLY A 96 -0.04 -24.43 -5.55
N MET A 97 -0.93 -23.54 -5.99
CA MET A 97 -1.95 -23.86 -7.00
C MET A 97 -1.32 -24.20 -8.36
N ALA A 98 -0.37 -23.40 -8.83
CA ALA A 98 0.31 -23.60 -10.11
C ALA A 98 1.04 -24.96 -10.14
N LEU A 99 1.75 -25.31 -9.05
CA LEU A 99 2.43 -26.59 -8.89
C LEU A 99 1.48 -27.80 -8.81
N ARG A 100 0.16 -27.57 -8.66
CA ARG A 100 -0.89 -28.61 -8.77
C ARG A 100 -1.54 -28.67 -10.16
N GLY A 101 -0.97 -28.00 -11.16
CA GLY A 101 -1.47 -28.01 -12.54
C GLY A 101 -2.45 -26.89 -12.85
N ARG A 102 -2.72 -25.97 -11.93
CA ARG A 102 -3.52 -24.76 -12.21
C ARG A 102 -2.62 -23.68 -12.80
N PHE A 103 -2.16 -23.84 -14.04
CA PHE A 103 -1.14 -22.97 -14.64
C PHE A 103 -1.51 -21.48 -14.63
N LEU A 104 -2.80 -21.13 -14.75
CA LEU A 104 -3.31 -19.76 -14.65
C LEU A 104 -3.01 -19.09 -13.30
N ALA A 105 -2.76 -19.86 -12.24
CA ALA A 105 -2.33 -19.32 -10.96
C ALA A 105 -0.95 -18.63 -11.03
N ALA A 106 -0.12 -18.94 -12.05
CA ALA A 106 1.16 -18.25 -12.25
C ALA A 106 0.98 -16.73 -12.47
N VAL A 107 -0.14 -16.30 -13.05
CA VAL A 107 -0.48 -14.86 -13.16
C VAL A 107 -0.63 -14.24 -11.77
N GLY A 108 -1.30 -14.94 -10.84
CA GLY A 108 -1.44 -14.50 -9.45
C GLY A 108 -0.11 -14.40 -8.70
N VAL A 109 0.86 -15.27 -9.02
CA VAL A 109 2.24 -15.14 -8.49
C VAL A 109 2.86 -13.83 -8.96
N GLY A 110 2.78 -13.53 -10.26
CA GLY A 110 3.33 -12.29 -10.82
C GLY A 110 2.68 -11.03 -10.23
N LEU A 111 1.35 -11.00 -10.12
CA LEU A 111 0.63 -9.88 -9.52
C LEU A 111 1.02 -9.66 -8.06
N ALA A 112 1.04 -10.72 -7.25
CA ALA A 112 1.41 -10.62 -5.84
C ALA A 112 2.88 -10.19 -5.65
N LEU A 113 3.81 -10.70 -6.46
CA LEU A 113 5.21 -10.28 -6.37
C LEU A 113 5.41 -8.83 -6.83
N ALA A 114 4.62 -8.35 -7.80
CA ALA A 114 4.65 -6.95 -8.23
C ALA A 114 4.12 -5.99 -7.17
N THR A 115 3.26 -6.44 -6.25
CA THR A 115 2.79 -5.62 -5.13
C THR A 115 3.93 -5.22 -4.19
N ILE A 116 4.94 -6.07 -3.99
CA ILE A 116 6.06 -5.77 -3.07
C ILE A 116 6.82 -4.49 -3.48
N PRO A 117 7.36 -4.35 -4.70
CA PRO A 117 8.05 -3.12 -5.09
C PRO A 117 7.09 -1.92 -5.20
N ALA A 118 5.82 -2.11 -5.54
CA ALA A 118 4.84 -1.02 -5.57
C ALA A 118 4.61 -0.44 -4.17
N ASP A 119 4.49 -1.30 -3.17
CA ASP A 119 4.36 -0.91 -1.76
C ASP A 119 5.62 -0.23 -1.24
N TRP A 120 6.81 -0.75 -1.57
CA TRP A 120 8.08 -0.06 -1.25
C TRP A 120 8.22 1.31 -1.90
N GLN A 121 7.73 1.47 -3.14
CA GLN A 121 7.74 2.76 -3.83
C GLN A 121 6.83 3.77 -3.12
N GLU A 122 5.60 3.37 -2.79
CA GLU A 122 4.68 4.21 -2.01
C GLU A 122 5.27 4.58 -0.64
N ASN A 123 5.82 3.61 0.11
CA ASN A 123 6.47 3.87 1.40
C ASN A 123 7.67 4.82 1.26
N ALA A 124 8.43 4.75 0.17
CA ALA A 124 9.50 5.70 -0.10
C ALA A 124 8.95 7.12 -0.32
N THR A 125 7.82 7.25 -1.01
CA THR A 125 7.13 8.52 -1.23
C THR A 125 6.57 9.09 0.09
N ILE A 126 5.94 8.25 0.93
CA ILE A 126 5.48 8.62 2.27
C ILE A 126 6.64 9.14 3.14
N ASN A 127 7.74 8.39 3.20
CA ASN A 127 8.94 8.81 3.95
C ASN A 127 9.51 10.13 3.42
N GLY A 128 9.44 10.37 2.10
CA GLY A 128 9.82 11.65 1.50
C GLY A 128 8.92 12.81 1.94
N ILE A 129 7.62 12.59 2.06
CA ILE A 129 6.67 13.59 2.57
C ILE A 129 6.95 13.88 4.05
N LEU A 130 7.11 12.84 4.88
CA LEU A 130 7.39 13.00 6.31
C LEU A 130 8.71 13.74 6.54
N ALA A 131 9.75 13.43 5.77
CA ALA A 131 11.04 14.11 5.84
C ALA A 131 10.95 15.58 5.42
N GLU A 132 10.17 15.91 4.39
CA GLU A 132 9.97 17.30 3.94
C GLU A 132 9.15 18.12 4.94
N ILE A 133 8.20 17.52 5.64
CA ILE A 133 7.45 18.20 6.72
C ILE A 133 8.37 18.48 7.92
N GLU A 134 9.21 17.52 8.31
CA GLU A 134 10.07 17.64 9.49
C GLU A 134 11.29 18.55 9.24
N ASN A 135 11.89 18.43 8.05
CA ASN A 135 13.03 19.22 7.63
C ASN A 135 12.68 19.88 6.29
N PRO A 136 11.84 20.92 6.30
CA PRO A 136 11.55 21.66 5.08
C PRO A 136 12.86 22.19 4.52
N LEU A 137 13.03 22.05 3.20
CA LEU A 137 14.20 22.56 2.48
C LEU A 137 14.41 24.06 2.76
N CYS A 138 13.34 24.77 3.12
CA CYS A 138 13.34 26.13 3.62
C CYS A 138 13.14 26.12 5.15
N SER A 139 14.24 26.20 5.91
CA SER A 139 14.17 26.56 7.34
C SER A 139 14.89 27.89 7.55
N SER A 140 14.56 28.60 8.63
CA SER A 140 15.20 29.88 9.00
C SER A 140 16.73 29.78 9.15
N ASP A 141 17.26 28.56 9.21
CA ASP A 141 18.64 28.24 9.52
C ASP A 141 19.43 27.80 8.27
N ILE A 142 18.78 27.70 7.09
CA ILE A 142 19.42 27.37 5.81
C ILE A 142 19.53 28.66 4.98
N GLU A 143 20.61 29.43 5.20
CA GLU A 143 21.01 30.44 4.21
C GLU A 143 21.49 29.72 2.94
N PRO A 144 20.96 30.03 1.74
CA PRO A 144 21.51 29.48 0.51
C PRO A 144 22.99 29.88 0.45
N ALA A 145 23.89 28.90 0.36
CA ALA A 145 25.32 29.16 0.28
C ALA A 145 25.60 30.08 -0.92
N ASP A 146 26.21 31.23 -0.66
CA ASP A 146 26.60 32.21 -1.69
C ASP A 146 27.22 31.51 -2.91
N GLY A 147 26.58 31.63 -4.07
CA GLY A 147 27.17 31.27 -5.36
C GLY A 147 26.91 29.85 -5.88
N ARG A 148 25.78 29.20 -5.54
CA ARG A 148 25.31 28.03 -6.31
C ARG A 148 24.10 28.36 -7.17
N ASP A 149 24.18 27.98 -8.44
CA ASP A 149 23.06 27.90 -9.40
C ASP A 149 22.10 26.73 -9.06
N ASP A 150 21.88 26.45 -7.77
CA ASP A 150 20.95 25.41 -7.35
C ASP A 150 19.52 26.00 -7.39
N VAL A 151 18.54 25.21 -7.83
CA VAL A 151 17.13 25.62 -7.86
C VAL A 151 16.64 25.82 -6.43
N VAL A 152 16.48 27.08 -6.00
CA VAL A 152 15.99 27.43 -4.67
C VAL A 152 14.47 27.62 -4.73
N LEU A 153 13.72 26.90 -3.87
CA LEU A 153 12.27 27.06 -3.74
C LEU A 153 11.94 28.49 -3.32
N ARG A 154 10.83 29.05 -3.82
CA ARG A 154 10.47 30.45 -3.56
C ARG A 154 10.41 30.81 -2.08
N ASP A 155 9.87 29.90 -1.27
CA ASP A 155 9.70 30.09 0.17
C ASP A 155 11.03 30.10 0.96
N CYS A 156 12.13 29.68 0.32
CA CYS A 156 13.49 29.70 0.88
C CYS A 156 14.19 31.05 0.64
N LEU A 157 13.60 31.96 -0.15
CA LEU A 157 14.29 33.16 -0.61
C LEU A 157 13.97 34.36 0.30
N PRO A 158 15.00 35.14 0.71
CA PRO A 158 14.79 36.31 1.55
C PRO A 158 13.91 37.35 0.84
N ARG A 159 13.17 38.16 1.61
CA ARG A 159 12.39 39.27 1.05
C ARG A 159 13.30 40.19 0.24
N GLY A 160 12.95 40.42 -1.02
CA GLY A 160 13.74 41.23 -1.96
C GLY A 160 14.75 40.45 -2.80
N TYR A 161 14.85 39.11 -2.64
CA TYR A 161 15.73 38.28 -3.49
C TYR A 161 15.43 38.44 -4.98
N PHE A 162 14.14 38.53 -5.33
CA PHE A 162 13.71 38.72 -6.71
C PHE A 162 13.90 40.14 -7.25
N ASP A 163 14.32 41.09 -6.42
CA ASP A 163 14.57 42.47 -6.88
C ASP A 163 15.80 42.53 -7.81
N GLU A 164 16.71 41.55 -7.69
CA GLU A 164 17.94 41.44 -8.50
C GLU A 164 18.03 40.12 -9.30
N ALA A 165 17.05 39.22 -9.19
CA ALA A 165 17.08 37.92 -9.87
C ALA A 165 16.84 38.05 -11.39
N SER A 166 17.43 37.14 -12.18
CA SER A 166 17.10 37.05 -13.61
C SER A 166 15.67 36.53 -13.80
N THR A 167 15.03 36.91 -14.91
CA THR A 167 13.66 36.46 -15.24
C THR A 167 13.54 34.93 -15.33
N GLU A 168 14.63 34.24 -15.68
CA GLU A 168 14.70 32.78 -15.72
C GLU A 168 14.65 32.17 -14.32
N VAL A 169 15.38 32.75 -13.35
CA VAL A 169 15.35 32.33 -11.94
C VAL A 169 13.99 32.62 -11.32
N GLU A 170 13.39 33.78 -11.62
CA GLU A 170 12.02 34.11 -11.20
C GLU A 170 11.02 33.07 -11.75
N LEU A 171 11.07 32.74 -13.05
CA LEU A 171 10.16 31.77 -13.66
C LEU A 171 10.27 30.36 -13.06
N VAL A 172 11.50 29.91 -12.77
CA VAL A 172 11.75 28.58 -12.19
C VAL A 172 11.33 28.54 -10.72
N SER A 173 11.54 29.63 -9.96
CA SER A 173 11.09 29.72 -8.57
C SER A 173 9.57 29.83 -8.41
N TYR A 174 8.87 30.44 -9.39
CA TYR A 174 7.40 30.42 -9.44
C TYR A 174 6.83 29.02 -9.71
N ALA A 175 7.64 28.07 -10.18
CA ALA A 175 7.16 26.74 -10.51
C ALA A 175 6.97 25.85 -9.28
N PHE A 176 7.70 26.08 -8.17
CA PHE A 176 7.61 25.24 -6.97
C PHE A 176 7.87 26.06 -5.69
N ASP A 177 6.81 26.31 -4.90
CA ASP A 177 6.92 26.85 -3.54
C ASP A 177 7.38 25.75 -2.55
N SER A 178 7.04 24.48 -2.83
CA SER A 178 7.46 23.26 -2.11
C SER A 178 7.41 22.06 -3.07
N PHE A 179 8.13 20.97 -2.76
CA PHE A 179 7.97 19.70 -3.46
C PHE A 179 6.80 18.87 -2.91
N LEU A 180 6.17 19.26 -1.79
CA LEU A 180 5.03 18.57 -1.20
C LEU A 180 3.88 18.33 -2.18
N PRO A 181 3.41 19.31 -3.01
CA PRO A 181 2.36 19.03 -3.98
C PRO A 181 2.76 17.94 -4.99
N VAL A 182 4.02 17.94 -5.42
CA VAL A 182 4.55 16.93 -6.35
C VAL A 182 4.61 15.56 -5.67
N ARG A 183 5.06 15.51 -4.40
CA ARG A 183 5.13 14.26 -3.63
C ARG A 183 3.76 13.70 -3.30
N VAL A 184 2.77 14.53 -2.98
CA VAL A 184 1.39 14.09 -2.77
C VAL A 184 0.80 13.53 -4.06
N GLU A 185 1.07 14.15 -5.22
CA GLU A 185 0.66 13.60 -6.50
C GLU A 185 1.34 12.26 -6.81
N MET A 186 2.65 12.14 -6.53
CA MET A 186 3.37 10.86 -6.63
C MET A 186 2.77 9.81 -5.69
N LEU A 187 2.46 10.20 -4.44
CA LEU A 187 1.86 9.31 -3.46
C LEU A 187 0.53 8.78 -3.98
N ARG A 188 -0.34 9.66 -4.47
CA ARG A 188 -1.63 9.26 -5.05
C ARG A 188 -1.47 8.21 -6.16
N ILE A 189 -0.50 8.40 -7.06
CA ILE A 189 -0.21 7.44 -8.14
C ILE A 189 0.29 6.11 -7.55
N ASP A 190 1.27 6.16 -6.65
CA ASP A 190 1.91 4.99 -6.04
C ASP A 190 0.90 4.16 -5.22
N THR A 191 0.09 4.83 -4.39
CA THR A 191 -1.04 4.28 -3.65
C THR A 191 -1.95 3.48 -4.57
N TRP A 192 -2.38 4.06 -5.69
CA TRP A 192 -3.28 3.38 -6.61
C TRP A 192 -2.62 2.25 -7.42
N ILE A 193 -1.33 2.31 -7.68
CA ILE A 193 -0.59 1.18 -8.25
C ILE A 193 -0.58 0.01 -7.26
N LYS A 194 -0.22 0.25 -5.99
CA LYS A 194 -0.24 -0.78 -4.92
C LYS A 194 -1.64 -1.38 -4.79
N TRP A 195 -2.64 -0.55 -4.51
CA TRP A 195 -4.01 -1.01 -4.29
C TRP A 195 -4.62 -1.66 -5.53
N GLY A 196 -4.29 -1.17 -6.74
CA GLY A 196 -4.69 -1.79 -8.00
C GLY A 196 -4.14 -3.20 -8.17
N LEU A 197 -2.87 -3.43 -7.82
CA LEU A 197 -2.28 -4.78 -7.83
C LEU A 197 -2.93 -5.70 -6.80
N ILE A 198 -3.23 -5.19 -5.61
CA ILE A 198 -3.96 -5.92 -4.56
C ILE A 198 -5.35 -6.34 -5.04
N ALA A 199 -6.10 -5.40 -5.62
CA ALA A 199 -7.41 -5.67 -6.20
C ALA A 199 -7.32 -6.72 -7.33
N ALA A 200 -6.32 -6.62 -8.19
CA ALA A 200 -6.12 -7.54 -9.31
C ALA A 200 -5.85 -8.97 -8.82
N TYR A 201 -4.94 -9.19 -7.87
CA TYR A 201 -4.70 -10.54 -7.38
C TYR A 201 -5.86 -11.07 -6.52
N ALA A 202 -6.60 -10.20 -5.83
CA ALA A 202 -7.79 -10.60 -5.07
C ALA A 202 -8.92 -11.05 -6.01
N ALA A 203 -9.17 -10.30 -7.08
CA ALA A 203 -10.11 -10.71 -8.13
C ALA A 203 -9.66 -12.02 -8.81
N TRP A 204 -8.36 -12.17 -9.06
CA TRP A 204 -7.79 -13.40 -9.62
C TRP A 204 -7.98 -14.59 -8.68
N LEU A 205 -7.74 -14.41 -7.38
CA LEU A 205 -8.00 -15.43 -6.36
C LEU A 205 -9.47 -15.85 -6.37
N ALA A 206 -10.39 -14.88 -6.39
CA ALA A 206 -11.82 -15.15 -6.43
C ALA A 206 -12.20 -15.98 -7.67
N ALA A 207 -11.69 -15.61 -8.85
CA ALA A 207 -11.92 -16.35 -10.09
C ALA A 207 -11.37 -17.78 -10.01
N MET A 208 -10.15 -17.96 -9.50
CA MET A 208 -9.53 -19.29 -9.34
C MET A 208 -10.32 -20.18 -8.37
N LEU A 209 -10.75 -19.64 -7.23
CA LEU A 209 -11.58 -20.37 -6.27
C LEU A 209 -12.97 -20.69 -6.83
N TRP A 210 -13.55 -19.79 -7.64
CA TRP A 210 -14.81 -20.03 -8.32
C TRP A 210 -14.72 -21.17 -9.33
N MET A 211 -13.66 -21.19 -10.15
CA MET A 211 -13.37 -22.28 -11.11
C MET A 211 -13.12 -23.61 -10.41
N ASP A 212 -12.52 -23.58 -9.22
CA ASP A 212 -12.33 -24.76 -8.36
C ASP A 212 -13.61 -25.20 -7.61
N ARG A 213 -14.76 -24.59 -7.93
CA ARG A 213 -16.07 -24.81 -7.28
C ARG A 213 -16.08 -24.49 -5.78
N ARG A 214 -15.10 -23.74 -5.28
CA ARG A 214 -15.00 -23.25 -3.89
C ARG A 214 -15.67 -21.88 -3.75
N ARG A 215 -16.93 -21.77 -4.22
CA ARG A 215 -17.62 -20.48 -4.39
C ARG A 215 -17.74 -19.67 -3.11
N ILE A 216 -17.94 -20.32 -1.96
CA ILE A 216 -18.04 -19.63 -0.66
C ILE A 216 -16.73 -18.91 -0.31
N LEU A 217 -15.57 -19.53 -0.59
CA LEU A 217 -14.26 -18.90 -0.35
C LEU A 217 -13.91 -17.83 -1.39
N ALA A 218 -14.56 -17.82 -2.55
CA ALA A 218 -14.35 -16.76 -3.53
C ALA A 218 -14.98 -15.43 -3.09
N ILE A 219 -16.04 -15.47 -2.26
CA ILE A 219 -16.81 -14.28 -1.88
C ILE A 219 -15.93 -13.22 -1.17
N PRO A 220 -15.16 -13.55 -0.10
CA PRO A 220 -14.36 -12.53 0.57
C PRO A 220 -13.31 -11.89 -0.35
N ALA A 221 -12.68 -12.69 -1.22
CA ALA A 221 -11.71 -12.19 -2.19
C ALA A 221 -12.35 -11.22 -3.21
N ALA A 222 -13.54 -11.56 -3.71
CA ALA A 222 -14.30 -10.68 -4.60
C ALA A 222 -14.74 -9.39 -3.89
N VAL A 223 -15.24 -9.48 -2.65
CA VAL A 223 -15.64 -8.32 -1.85
C VAL A 223 -14.44 -7.40 -1.57
N GLY A 224 -13.28 -7.96 -1.23
CA GLY A 224 -12.05 -7.19 -1.05
C GLY A 224 -11.66 -6.42 -2.33
N ALA A 225 -11.62 -7.09 -3.48
CA ALA A 225 -11.33 -6.44 -4.76
C ALA A 225 -12.33 -5.32 -5.10
N LEU A 226 -13.63 -5.57 -4.90
CA LEU A 226 -14.68 -4.59 -5.14
C LEU A 226 -14.62 -3.41 -4.17
N SER A 227 -14.20 -3.62 -2.92
CA SER A 227 -14.05 -2.54 -1.95
C SER A 227 -12.92 -1.57 -2.31
N ILE A 228 -11.82 -2.07 -2.90
CA ILE A 228 -10.74 -1.22 -3.43
C ILE A 228 -11.27 -0.40 -4.61
N ALA A 229 -11.98 -1.04 -5.54
CA ALA A 229 -12.58 -0.35 -6.68
C ALA A 229 -13.61 0.71 -6.24
N ALA A 230 -14.42 0.41 -5.21
CA ALA A 230 -15.38 1.36 -4.65
C ALA A 230 -14.66 2.58 -4.03
N THR A 231 -13.55 2.36 -3.32
CA THR A 231 -12.73 3.44 -2.75
C THR A 231 -12.19 4.34 -3.86
N TRP A 232 -11.70 3.76 -4.95
CA TRP A 232 -11.21 4.52 -6.12
C TRP A 232 -12.30 5.38 -6.76
N ILE A 233 -13.46 4.78 -7.03
CA ILE A 233 -14.60 5.48 -7.64
C ILE A 233 -15.15 6.58 -6.73
N SER A 234 -15.01 6.44 -5.41
CA SER A 234 -15.47 7.43 -4.45
C SER A 234 -14.59 8.68 -4.32
N GLY A 235 -13.48 8.76 -5.05
CA GLY A 235 -12.48 9.82 -4.86
C GLY A 235 -11.85 9.73 -3.48
N SER A 236 -11.39 8.53 -3.12
CA SER A 236 -10.63 8.30 -1.89
C SER A 236 -11.38 8.67 -0.59
N ASN A 237 -12.72 8.62 -0.60
CA ASN A 237 -13.55 9.01 0.54
C ASN A 237 -13.16 8.24 1.82
N GLY A 238 -12.90 8.96 2.91
CA GLY A 238 -12.40 8.36 4.15
C GLY A 238 -13.29 7.26 4.73
N HIS A 239 -14.63 7.41 4.69
CA HIS A 239 -15.52 6.35 5.18
C HIS A 239 -15.44 5.08 4.34
N VAL A 240 -15.29 5.21 3.03
CA VAL A 240 -15.18 4.08 2.10
C VAL A 240 -13.82 3.41 2.25
N ALA A 241 -12.74 4.19 2.40
CA ALA A 241 -11.39 3.68 2.64
C ALA A 241 -11.28 2.90 3.97
N GLU A 242 -11.89 3.40 5.06
CA GLU A 242 -11.94 2.68 6.34
C GLU A 242 -12.72 1.36 6.20
N LEU A 243 -13.84 1.38 5.49
CA LEU A 243 -14.61 0.16 5.21
C LEU A 243 -13.81 -0.83 4.36
N MET A 244 -13.08 -0.35 3.35
CA MET A 244 -12.16 -1.16 2.55
C MET A 244 -11.14 -1.85 3.48
N GLY A 245 -10.47 -1.11 4.37
CA GLY A 245 -9.53 -1.66 5.34
C GLY A 245 -10.11 -2.86 6.13
N ILE A 246 -11.36 -2.73 6.61
CA ILE A 246 -12.07 -3.81 7.33
C ILE A 246 -12.36 -5.00 6.41
N LEU A 247 -12.83 -4.75 5.18
CA LEU A 247 -13.21 -5.79 4.21
C LEU A 247 -12.00 -6.55 3.65
N LEU A 248 -10.79 -5.99 3.71
CA LEU A 248 -9.57 -6.68 3.32
C LEU A 248 -9.16 -7.77 4.31
N ILE A 249 -9.56 -7.68 5.59
CA ILE A 249 -9.26 -8.72 6.60
C ILE A 249 -9.78 -10.10 6.17
N PRO A 250 -11.09 -10.29 5.89
CA PRO A 250 -11.59 -11.58 5.45
C PRO A 250 -11.04 -11.99 4.06
N MET A 251 -10.69 -11.04 3.20
CA MET A 251 -9.98 -11.33 1.95
C MET A 251 -8.61 -11.97 2.24
N MET A 252 -7.79 -11.37 3.11
CA MET A 252 -6.47 -11.91 3.49
C MET A 252 -6.57 -13.27 4.18
N LEU A 253 -7.60 -13.48 5.02
CA LEU A 253 -7.85 -14.78 5.67
C LEU A 253 -8.26 -15.89 4.67
N THR A 254 -8.65 -15.55 3.45
CA THR A 254 -8.98 -16.55 2.42
C THR A 254 -7.77 -17.39 2.05
N PHE A 255 -6.57 -16.81 1.99
CA PHE A 255 -5.32 -17.51 1.65
C PHE A 255 -4.99 -18.67 2.61
N PRO A 256 -4.87 -18.47 3.94
CA PRO A 256 -4.57 -19.56 4.87
C PRO A 256 -5.69 -20.60 4.93
N ILE A 257 -6.96 -20.17 4.90
CA ILE A 257 -8.10 -21.10 4.91
C ILE A 257 -8.04 -22.01 3.68
N ALA A 258 -7.86 -21.43 2.49
CA ALA A 258 -7.72 -22.19 1.27
C ALA A 258 -6.48 -23.09 1.31
N ALA A 259 -5.33 -22.61 1.81
CA ALA A 259 -4.10 -23.39 1.93
C ALA A 259 -4.29 -24.66 2.77
N VAL A 260 -4.99 -24.56 3.91
CA VAL A 260 -5.34 -25.73 4.75
C VAL A 260 -6.20 -26.72 3.96
N MET A 261 -7.17 -26.25 3.19
CA MET A 261 -7.99 -27.13 2.37
C MET A 261 -7.17 -27.84 1.29
N TYR A 262 -6.33 -27.10 0.54
CA TYR A 262 -5.46 -27.73 -0.46
C TYR A 262 -4.50 -28.74 0.19
N LEU A 263 -3.96 -28.48 1.38
CA LEU A 263 -3.11 -29.44 2.09
C LEU A 263 -3.83 -30.76 2.42
N ARG A 264 -5.14 -30.72 2.67
CA ARG A 264 -5.99 -31.89 2.92
C ARG A 264 -6.38 -32.62 1.65
N ASP A 265 -6.55 -31.90 0.54
CA ASP A 265 -6.93 -32.51 -0.74
C ASP A 265 -5.82 -33.39 -1.32
N LYS A 266 -6.22 -34.56 -1.84
CA LYS A 266 -5.31 -35.40 -2.63
C LYS A 266 -4.93 -34.66 -3.92
N PRO A 267 -3.65 -34.69 -4.33
CA PRO A 267 -3.28 -34.14 -5.63
C PRO A 267 -4.08 -34.85 -6.72
N ALA A 268 -4.57 -34.09 -7.70
CA ALA A 268 -5.25 -34.65 -8.86
C ALA A 268 -4.31 -35.69 -9.50
N LYS A 269 -4.83 -36.87 -9.84
CA LYS A 269 -4.05 -37.86 -10.60
C LYS A 269 -3.73 -37.24 -11.95
N THR A 270 -2.45 -36.99 -12.20
CA THR A 270 -1.96 -36.53 -13.50
C THR A 270 -2.41 -37.52 -14.57
N GLY A 271 -3.26 -37.07 -15.51
CA GLY A 271 -3.66 -37.85 -16.69
C GLY A 271 -5.11 -38.33 -16.75
N THR A 272 -6.00 -37.94 -15.82
CA THR A 272 -7.45 -38.17 -16.03
C THR A 272 -8.06 -36.93 -16.69
N PRO A 273 -8.57 -37.02 -17.94
CA PRO A 273 -9.30 -35.92 -18.56
C PRO A 273 -10.46 -35.50 -17.64
N GLN A 274 -10.62 -34.21 -17.39
CA GLN A 274 -11.74 -33.66 -16.62
C GLN A 274 -13.05 -33.57 -17.43
N GLY A 275 -13.19 -34.37 -18.49
CA GLY A 275 -14.41 -34.45 -19.28
C GLY A 275 -15.12 -35.76 -18.95
N GLU A 276 -16.43 -35.68 -18.72
CA GLU A 276 -17.33 -36.83 -18.59
C GLU A 276 -17.20 -37.60 -17.27
N ASP A 277 -17.75 -37.05 -16.18
CA ASP A 277 -18.50 -37.85 -15.20
C ASP A 277 -19.17 -36.91 -14.20
N ALA A 278 -20.28 -36.32 -14.63
CA ALA A 278 -21.42 -35.90 -13.81
C ALA A 278 -22.46 -35.30 -14.76
N ALA A 279 -23.23 -36.19 -15.40
CA ALA A 279 -24.58 -35.87 -15.87
C ALA A 279 -25.51 -35.64 -14.68
#